data_AF-A0A950Q3B7-F1
#
_entry.id   AF-A0A950Q3B7-F1
#
_cell.length_a   1.000
_cell.length_b   1.000
_cell.length_c   1.000
_cell.angle_alpha   90.00
_cell.angle_beta   90.00
_cell.angle_gamma   90.00
#
_symmetry.space_group_name_H-M   'P 1'
#
loop_
_entity.id
_entity.type
_entity.pdbx_description
1 polymer ?
#
loop_
_entity_poly.entity_id
_entity_poly.type
_entity_poly.pdbx_seq_one_letter_code
_entity_poly.pdbx_strand_id
1 'polypeptide(L)'
;MGIPLAWVLARRRFPGRALVRALVTLPMVLPPVVGGIALLYAFGRNGFAGRVLYDLTGWRLVFTTGGAILAETFVAMPFLVVTAEAAFRSMDRRAEDAAATLGASPAYRFRRVTFPAVAPALAAGGALTWARALGEFGATITFAGNLPGATQTTPLLAYLDIESGHEATALALSLVLLTVSLLVLVALRDRWLGNS
;
A
#
# COMPACT_ATOMS: atom_id res chain seq x y z
N MET A 1 -0.46 -8.82 0.51
CA MET A 1 0.76 -9.05 -0.32
C MET A 1 2.03 -8.45 0.29
N GLY A 2 2.00 -7.23 0.84
CA GLY A 2 3.20 -6.57 1.37
C GLY A 2 3.90 -7.27 2.55
N ILE A 3 3.16 -7.84 3.52
CA ILE A 3 3.77 -8.47 4.71
C ILE A 3 4.60 -9.72 4.36
N PRO A 4 4.09 -10.71 3.59
CA PRO A 4 4.91 -11.84 3.16
C PRO A 4 6.15 -11.41 2.37
N LEU A 5 6.00 -10.43 1.47
CA LEU A 5 7.10 -9.88 0.68
C LEU A 5 8.17 -9.25 1.56
N ALA A 6 7.76 -8.40 2.51
CA ALA A 6 8.65 -7.79 3.49
C ALA A 6 9.37 -8.83 4.35
N TRP A 7 8.68 -9.89 4.76
CA TRP A 7 9.28 -10.99 5.52
C TRP A 7 10.35 -11.72 4.71
N VAL A 8 10.07 -12.06 3.44
CA VAL A 8 11.06 -12.69 2.54
C VAL A 8 12.24 -11.76 2.31
N LEU A 9 11.99 -10.48 2.02
CA LEU A 9 13.03 -9.46 1.83
C LEU A 9 13.85 -9.23 3.10
N ALA A 10 13.28 -9.38 4.29
CA ALA A 10 14.02 -9.25 5.54
C ALA A 10 14.88 -10.49 5.83
N ARG A 11 14.32 -11.70 5.64
CA ARG A 11 14.86 -12.95 6.18
C ARG A 11 15.67 -13.79 5.19
N ARG A 12 15.51 -13.59 3.88
CA ARG A 12 16.18 -14.40 2.85
C ARG A 12 17.18 -13.60 2.03
N ARG A 13 18.29 -14.24 1.66
CA ARG A 13 19.23 -13.75 0.64
C ARG A 13 19.03 -14.61 -0.60
N PHE A 14 18.82 -13.98 -1.75
CA PHE A 14 18.63 -14.65 -3.03
C PHE A 14 19.11 -13.72 -4.16
N PRO A 15 19.55 -14.27 -5.31
CA PRO A 15 19.97 -13.47 -6.46
C PRO A 15 18.80 -12.60 -6.95
N GLY A 16 19.04 -11.33 -7.22
CA GLY A 16 18.00 -10.38 -7.65
C GLY A 16 17.20 -9.72 -6.52
N ARG A 17 17.48 -9.99 -5.24
CA ARG A 17 16.84 -9.32 -4.09
C ARG A 17 16.88 -7.78 -4.18
N ALA A 18 18.01 -7.23 -4.64
CA ALA A 18 18.16 -5.78 -4.81
C ALA A 18 17.19 -5.22 -5.86
N LEU A 19 17.04 -5.91 -6.99
CA LEU A 19 16.08 -5.53 -8.03
C LEU A 19 14.64 -5.60 -7.52
N VAL A 20 14.28 -6.68 -6.81
CA VAL A 20 12.94 -6.78 -6.20
C VAL A 20 12.68 -5.62 -5.24
N ARG A 21 13.64 -5.30 -4.37
CA ARG A 21 13.49 -4.15 -3.46
C ARG A 21 13.37 -2.84 -4.23
N ALA A 22 14.16 -2.64 -5.29
CA ALA A 22 14.08 -1.46 -6.13
C ALA A 22 12.69 -1.34 -6.79
N LEU A 23 12.17 -2.41 -7.38
CA LEU A 23 10.83 -2.41 -8.00
C LEU A 23 9.71 -2.12 -7.01
N VAL A 24 9.81 -2.65 -5.78
CA VAL A 24 8.80 -2.41 -4.73
C VAL A 24 8.86 -0.99 -4.19
N THR A 25 10.04 -0.37 -4.16
CA THR A 25 10.22 1.00 -3.64
C THR A 25 10.10 2.07 -4.72
N LEU A 26 10.21 1.69 -5.99
CA LEU A 26 10.07 2.56 -7.16
C LEU A 26 8.83 3.48 -7.12
N PRO A 27 7.63 3.03 -6.69
CA PRO A 27 6.46 3.89 -6.64
C PRO A 27 6.60 5.07 -5.66
N MET A 28 7.51 5.01 -4.69
CA MET A 28 7.75 6.14 -3.77
C MET A 28 8.45 7.32 -4.45
N VAL A 29 9.23 7.07 -5.50
CA VAL A 29 10.01 8.09 -6.20
C VAL A 29 9.37 8.53 -7.51
N LEU A 30 8.47 7.72 -8.07
CA LEU A 30 7.75 8.07 -9.28
C LEU A 30 6.67 9.11 -8.99
N PRO A 31 6.53 10.14 -9.85
CA PRO A 31 5.32 10.96 -9.85
C PRO A 31 4.09 10.05 -10.02
N PRO A 32 3.00 10.23 -9.23
CA PRO A 32 1.87 9.30 -9.25
C PRO A 32 1.24 9.14 -10.65
N VAL A 33 1.17 10.22 -11.42
CA VAL A 33 0.69 10.20 -12.81
C VAL A 33 1.55 9.28 -13.68
N VAL A 34 2.88 9.32 -13.54
CA VAL A 34 3.80 8.43 -14.26
C VAL A 34 3.55 6.97 -13.86
N GLY A 35 3.28 6.72 -12.59
CA GLY A 35 2.84 5.40 -12.10
C GLY A 35 1.54 4.93 -12.75
N GLY A 36 0.54 5.81 -12.83
CA GLY A 36 -0.73 5.56 -13.52
C GLY A 36 -0.55 5.25 -15.00
N ILE A 37 0.30 6.01 -15.70
CA ILE A 37 0.66 5.76 -17.11
C ILE A 37 1.32 4.39 -17.25
N ALA A 38 2.29 4.05 -16.39
CA ALA A 38 2.95 2.76 -16.43
C ALA A 38 1.96 1.60 -16.22
N LEU A 39 1.02 1.73 -15.27
CA LEU A 39 -0.06 0.77 -15.08
C LEU A 39 -0.97 0.67 -16.30
N LEU A 40 -1.32 1.80 -16.93
CA LEU A 40 -2.14 1.84 -18.13
C LEU A 40 -1.46 1.14 -19.31
N TYR A 41 -0.16 1.33 -19.51
CA TYR A 41 0.60 0.61 -20.54
C TYR A 41 0.77 -0.87 -20.23
N ALA A 42 0.89 -1.24 -18.95
CA ALA A 42 1.02 -2.64 -18.54
C ALA A 42 -0.31 -3.42 -18.65
N PHE A 43 -1.41 -2.82 -18.18
CA PHE A 43 -2.71 -3.47 -18.02
C PHE A 43 -3.79 -3.02 -19.02
N GLY A 44 -3.49 -2.05 -19.88
CA GLY A 44 -4.36 -1.65 -20.98
C GLY A 44 -4.52 -2.72 -22.05
N ARG A 45 -5.38 -2.42 -23.04
CA ARG A 45 -5.76 -3.37 -24.11
C ARG A 45 -4.58 -3.98 -24.85
N ASN A 46 -3.50 -3.21 -25.05
CA ASN A 46 -2.29 -3.65 -25.75
C ASN A 46 -1.13 -3.97 -24.78
N GLY A 47 -1.36 -3.90 -23.47
CA GLY A 47 -0.36 -4.20 -22.46
C GLY A 47 -0.15 -5.70 -22.29
N PHE A 48 1.09 -6.11 -22.03
CA PHE A 48 1.41 -7.53 -21.83
C PHE A 48 0.63 -8.12 -20.64
N ALA A 49 0.66 -7.46 -19.48
CA ALA A 49 -0.02 -7.95 -18.28
C ALA A 49 -1.55 -7.92 -18.44
N GLY A 50 -2.08 -6.89 -19.11
CA GLY A 50 -3.51 -6.76 -19.41
C GLY A 50 -4.03 -7.87 -20.32
N ARG A 51 -3.30 -8.20 -21.40
CA ARG A 51 -3.64 -9.31 -22.30
C ARG A 51 -3.63 -10.65 -21.56
N VAL A 52 -2.54 -10.96 -20.87
CA VAL A 52 -2.41 -12.23 -20.12
C VAL A 52 -3.55 -12.37 -19.10
N LEU A 53 -3.89 -11.29 -18.39
CA LEU A 53 -5.02 -11.32 -17.45
C LEU A 53 -6.36 -11.59 -18.15
N TYR A 54 -6.60 -10.91 -19.27
CA TYR A 54 -7.84 -11.06 -20.02
C TYR A 54 -7.98 -12.46 -20.63
N ASP A 55 -6.90 -13.01 -21.18
CA ASP A 55 -6.90 -14.34 -21.80
C ASP A 55 -7.15 -15.44 -20.75
N LEU A 56 -6.68 -15.25 -19.51
CA LEU A 56 -6.85 -16.22 -18.42
C LEU A 56 -8.17 -16.09 -17.67
N THR A 57 -8.70 -14.87 -17.51
CA THR A 57 -9.83 -14.60 -16.59
C THR A 57 -11.00 -13.86 -17.24
N GLY A 58 -10.82 -13.27 -18.42
CA GLY A 58 -11.78 -12.40 -19.09
C GLY A 58 -11.88 -11.00 -18.47
N TRP A 59 -11.13 -10.68 -17.42
CA TRP A 59 -11.26 -9.41 -16.69
C TRP A 59 -10.38 -8.30 -17.27
N ARG A 60 -10.86 -7.06 -17.13
CA ARG A 60 -10.11 -5.84 -17.47
C ARG A 60 -10.01 -4.95 -16.23
N LEU A 61 -8.83 -4.40 -15.99
CA LEU A 61 -8.59 -3.54 -14.83
C LEU A 61 -8.70 -2.05 -15.15
N VAL A 62 -8.37 -1.65 -16.37
CA VAL A 62 -8.48 -0.23 -16.77
C VAL A 62 -9.93 0.24 -16.67
N PHE A 63 -10.14 1.42 -16.08
CA PHE A 63 -11.45 2.02 -15.83
C PHE A 63 -12.40 1.17 -14.97
N THR A 64 -11.88 0.34 -14.06
CA THR A 64 -12.70 -0.41 -13.11
C THR A 64 -12.26 -0.15 -11.67
N THR A 65 -13.14 -0.46 -10.72
CA THR A 65 -12.82 -0.40 -9.27
C THR A 65 -11.64 -1.32 -8.92
N GLY A 66 -11.52 -2.47 -9.58
CA GLY A 66 -10.34 -3.34 -9.44
C GLY A 66 -9.05 -2.65 -9.90
N GLY A 67 -9.12 -1.83 -10.95
CA GLY A 67 -8.02 -0.99 -11.38
C GLY A 67 -7.67 0.10 -10.38
N ALA A 68 -8.67 0.75 -9.77
CA ALA A 68 -8.44 1.73 -8.71
C ALA A 68 -7.71 1.10 -7.52
N ILE A 69 -8.17 -0.07 -7.05
CA ILE A 69 -7.52 -0.84 -5.98
C ILE A 69 -6.07 -1.19 -6.36
N LEU A 70 -5.81 -1.56 -7.62
CA LEU A 70 -4.46 -1.85 -8.08
C LEU A 70 -3.57 -0.62 -8.09
N ALA A 71 -4.08 0.53 -8.57
CA ALA A 71 -3.34 1.80 -8.56
C ALA A 71 -2.99 2.24 -7.14
N GLU A 72 -3.96 2.23 -6.23
CA GLU A 72 -3.73 2.51 -4.81
C GLU A 72 -2.73 1.55 -4.19
N THR A 73 -2.85 0.25 -4.48
CA THR A 73 -1.91 -0.77 -3.99
C THR A 73 -0.51 -0.49 -4.52
N PHE A 74 -0.34 -0.20 -5.81
CA PHE A 74 0.96 0.10 -6.41
C PHE A 74 1.62 1.31 -5.73
N VAL A 75 0.86 2.37 -5.49
CA VAL A 75 1.37 3.61 -4.92
C VAL A 75 1.62 3.50 -3.40
N ALA A 76 0.78 2.77 -2.68
CA ALA A 76 0.81 2.71 -1.21
C ALA A 76 1.59 1.52 -0.65
N MET A 77 1.68 0.38 -1.36
CA MET A 77 2.43 -0.81 -0.92
C MET A 77 3.84 -0.53 -0.38
N PRO A 78 4.66 0.37 -0.97
CA PRO A 78 6.03 0.56 -0.51
C PRO A 78 6.11 0.94 0.97
N PHE A 79 5.15 1.73 1.46
CA PHE A 79 5.09 2.17 2.86
C PHE A 79 4.96 0.97 3.80
N LEU A 80 4.04 0.05 3.52
CA LEU A 80 3.90 -1.19 4.30
C LEU A 80 5.15 -2.05 4.21
N VAL A 81 5.71 -2.23 3.01
CA VAL A 81 6.83 -3.15 2.81
C VAL A 81 8.08 -2.63 3.52
N VAL A 82 8.40 -1.34 3.41
CA VAL A 82 9.58 -0.74 4.05
C VAL A 82 9.45 -0.82 5.57
N THR A 83 8.30 -0.42 6.13
CA THR A 83 8.08 -0.49 7.59
C THR A 83 8.11 -1.92 8.11
N ALA A 84 7.45 -2.85 7.42
CA ALA A 84 7.44 -4.26 7.80
C ALA A 84 8.84 -4.89 7.67
N GLU A 85 9.58 -4.60 6.60
CA GLU A 85 10.93 -5.12 6.40
C GLU A 85 11.86 -4.63 7.51
N ALA A 86 11.79 -3.34 7.86
CA ALA A 86 12.55 -2.77 8.96
C ALA A 86 12.23 -3.47 10.29
N ALA A 87 10.95 -3.65 10.62
CA ALA A 87 10.50 -4.34 11.83
C ALA A 87 11.01 -5.79 11.90
N PHE A 88 10.91 -6.54 10.80
CA PHE A 88 11.42 -7.91 10.75
C PHE A 88 12.94 -7.99 10.89
N ARG A 89 13.69 -6.96 10.48
CA ARG A 89 15.15 -6.89 10.57
C ARG A 89 15.64 -6.42 11.94
N SER A 90 14.90 -5.56 12.62
CA SER A 90 15.26 -5.03 13.94
C SER A 90 14.86 -5.95 15.11
N MET A 91 13.93 -6.89 14.87
CA MET A 91 13.47 -7.83 15.89
C MET A 91 14.59 -8.76 16.38
N ASP A 92 14.76 -8.86 17.71
CA ASP A 92 15.64 -9.85 18.33
C ASP A 92 15.13 -11.27 18.05
N ARG A 93 16.04 -12.14 17.63
CA ARG A 93 15.75 -13.53 17.26
C ARG A 93 15.85 -14.50 18.42
N ARG A 94 16.35 -14.08 19.59
CA ARG A 94 16.50 -14.95 20.77
C ARG A 94 15.22 -15.69 21.13
N ALA A 95 14.07 -15.02 21.08
CA ALA A 95 12.78 -15.66 21.35
C ALA A 95 12.38 -16.69 20.29
N GLU A 96 12.69 -16.44 19.00
CA GLU A 96 12.44 -17.40 17.92
C GLU A 96 13.35 -18.63 18.03
N ASP A 97 14.61 -18.41 18.43
CA ASP A 97 15.62 -19.46 18.56
C ASP A 97 15.32 -20.33 19.79
N ALA A 98 14.94 -19.74 20.93
CA ALA A 98 14.49 -20.48 22.11
C ALA A 98 13.23 -21.32 21.84
N ALA A 99 12.26 -20.77 21.10
CA ALA A 99 11.10 -21.55 20.66
C ALA A 99 11.51 -22.73 19.75
N ALA A 100 12.53 -22.55 18.91
CA ALA A 100 13.04 -23.61 18.04
C ALA A 100 13.69 -24.74 18.84
N THR A 101 14.46 -24.43 19.89
CA THR A 101 15.08 -25.44 20.76
C THR A 101 14.05 -26.24 21.55
N LEU A 102 12.86 -25.68 21.79
CA LEU A 102 11.72 -26.38 22.41
C LEU A 102 10.87 -27.19 21.39
N GLY A 103 11.34 -27.34 20.15
CA GLY A 103 10.67 -28.12 19.11
C GLY A 103 9.53 -27.39 18.39
N ALA A 104 9.40 -26.06 18.56
CA ALA A 104 8.32 -25.32 17.90
C ALA A 104 8.49 -25.28 16.37
N SER A 105 7.44 -25.67 15.65
CA SER A 105 7.40 -25.63 14.19
C SER A 105 7.56 -24.19 13.66
N PRO A 106 8.05 -24.00 12.41
CA PRO A 106 8.20 -22.66 11.82
C PRO A 106 6.89 -21.84 11.82
N ALA A 107 5.75 -22.48 11.54
CA ALA A 107 4.45 -21.83 11.56
C ALA A 107 4.03 -21.40 12.98
N TYR A 108 4.33 -22.21 13.99
CA TYR A 108 4.10 -21.85 15.39
C TYR A 108 4.93 -20.64 15.79
N ARG A 109 6.24 -20.66 15.49
CA ARG A 109 7.15 -19.54 15.80
C ARG A 109 6.71 -18.25 15.14
N PHE A 110 6.34 -18.30 13.86
CA PHE A 110 5.81 -17.13 13.17
C PHE A 110 4.57 -16.56 13.86
N ARG A 111 3.58 -17.40 14.15
CA ARG A 111 2.29 -16.93 14.68
C ARG A 111 2.36 -16.48 16.15
N ARG A 112 3.21 -17.13 16.97
CA ARG A 112 3.24 -16.91 18.42
C ARG A 112 4.42 -16.08 18.92
N VAL A 113 5.47 -15.92 18.11
CA VAL A 113 6.67 -15.16 18.49
C VAL A 113 6.88 -14.00 17.54
N THR A 114 7.08 -14.27 16.25
CA THR A 114 7.44 -13.24 15.25
C THR A 114 6.32 -12.21 15.05
N PHE A 115 5.10 -12.69 14.79
CA PHE A 115 3.99 -11.81 14.41
C PHE A 115 3.56 -10.89 15.55
N PRO A 116 3.38 -11.36 16.81
CA PRO A 116 3.07 -10.47 17.93
C PRO A 116 4.16 -9.42 18.18
N ALA A 117 5.44 -9.80 18.03
CA ALA A 117 6.57 -8.88 18.24
C ALA A 117 6.60 -7.74 17.21
N VAL A 118 6.24 -8.00 15.96
CA VAL A 118 6.22 -6.98 14.89
C VAL A 118 4.85 -6.36 14.64
N ALA A 119 3.77 -6.87 15.26
CA ALA A 119 2.40 -6.41 15.05
C ALA A 119 2.20 -4.90 15.26
N PRO A 120 2.78 -4.25 16.29
CA PRO A 120 2.66 -2.81 16.46
C PRO A 120 3.24 -2.03 15.27
N ALA A 121 4.41 -2.45 14.78
CA ALA A 121 5.05 -1.85 13.62
C ALA A 121 4.26 -2.11 12.32
N LEU A 122 3.66 -3.30 12.17
CA LEU A 122 2.78 -3.61 11.05
C LEU A 122 1.50 -2.76 11.07
N ALA A 123 0.93 -2.51 12.25
CA ALA A 123 -0.22 -1.62 12.39
C ALA A 123 0.12 -0.18 11.99
N ALA A 124 1.29 0.32 12.42
CA ALA A 124 1.78 1.64 12.04
C ALA A 124 2.04 1.73 10.52
N GLY A 125 2.73 0.73 9.94
CA GLY A 125 2.97 0.67 8.50
C GLY A 125 1.67 0.55 7.68
N GLY A 126 0.69 -0.19 8.20
CA GLY A 126 -0.65 -0.30 7.60
C GLY A 126 -1.39 1.03 7.59
N ALA A 127 -1.33 1.80 8.68
CA ALA A 127 -1.99 3.09 8.73
C ALA A 127 -1.28 4.16 7.88
N LEU A 128 0.05 4.15 7.77
CA LEU A 128 0.78 4.97 6.81
C LEU A 128 0.42 4.63 5.36
N THR A 129 0.30 3.34 5.06
CA THR A 129 -0.14 2.84 3.75
C THR A 129 -1.55 3.30 3.43
N TRP A 130 -2.45 3.22 4.41
CA TRP A 130 -3.81 3.69 4.27
C TRP A 130 -3.89 5.21 4.04
N ALA A 131 -3.15 5.99 4.83
CA ALA A 131 -3.07 7.45 4.66
C ALA A 131 -2.52 7.81 3.27
N ARG A 132 -1.53 7.05 2.78
CA ARG A 132 -1.00 7.24 1.42
C ARG A 132 -2.05 6.92 0.35
N ALA A 133 -2.83 5.86 0.50
CA ALA A 133 -3.88 5.49 -0.45
C ALA A 133 -5.01 6.53 -0.47
N LEU A 134 -5.43 7.02 0.71
CA LEU A 134 -6.49 8.04 0.84
C LEU A 134 -6.18 9.33 0.08
N GLY A 135 -4.91 9.75 0.08
CA GLY A 135 -4.44 10.94 -0.64
C GLY A 135 -4.03 10.69 -2.08
N GLU A 136 -4.29 9.51 -2.66
CA GLU A 136 -3.98 9.25 -4.05
C GLU A 136 -4.95 9.99 -4.99
N PHE A 137 -4.40 10.58 -6.05
CA PHE A 137 -5.14 11.23 -7.12
C PHE A 137 -4.62 10.84 -8.51
N GLY A 138 -3.32 11.03 -8.75
CA GLY A 138 -2.72 11.01 -10.08
C GLY A 138 -2.66 9.63 -10.73
N ALA A 139 -2.37 8.58 -9.95
CA ALA A 139 -2.36 7.22 -10.50
C ALA A 139 -3.79 6.76 -10.81
N THR A 140 -4.74 7.09 -9.94
CA THR A 140 -6.16 6.70 -10.05
C THR A 140 -6.81 7.36 -11.26
N ILE A 141 -6.72 8.68 -11.41
CA ILE A 141 -7.34 9.37 -12.55
C ILE A 141 -6.79 8.89 -13.89
N THR A 142 -5.50 8.54 -13.94
CA THR A 142 -4.84 8.11 -15.18
C THR A 142 -5.18 6.67 -15.55
N PHE A 143 -5.31 5.77 -14.58
CA PHE A 143 -5.48 4.33 -14.82
C PHE A 143 -6.93 3.85 -14.65
N ALA A 144 -7.61 4.30 -13.59
CA ALA A 144 -8.98 3.93 -13.25
C ALA A 144 -10.00 4.99 -13.70
N GLY A 145 -9.55 6.17 -14.13
CA GLY A 145 -10.43 7.25 -14.54
C GLY A 145 -11.17 7.89 -13.36
N ASN A 146 -12.21 8.64 -13.68
CA ASN A 146 -13.06 9.33 -12.72
C ASN A 146 -14.54 9.04 -13.05
N LEU A 147 -14.97 7.80 -12.79
CA LEU A 147 -16.33 7.35 -13.06
C LEU A 147 -17.20 7.48 -11.81
N PRO A 148 -18.22 8.35 -11.81
CA PRO A 148 -19.15 8.49 -10.68
C PRO A 148 -19.78 7.14 -10.32
N GLY A 149 -19.81 6.84 -9.02
CA GLY A 149 -20.36 5.58 -8.50
C GLY A 149 -19.47 4.34 -8.71
N ALA A 150 -18.27 4.46 -9.31
CA ALA A 150 -17.39 3.32 -9.56
C ALA A 150 -15.92 3.55 -9.19
N THR A 151 -15.29 4.62 -9.72
CA THR A 151 -13.85 4.91 -9.53
C THR A 151 -13.56 6.33 -9.07
N GLN A 152 -14.59 7.18 -8.97
CA GLN A 152 -14.47 8.51 -8.40
C GLN A 152 -14.14 8.45 -6.91
N THR A 153 -12.93 8.91 -6.56
CA THR A 153 -12.48 9.04 -5.17
C THR A 153 -12.77 10.44 -4.63
N THR A 154 -12.73 10.61 -3.31
CA THR A 154 -12.96 11.90 -2.67
C THR A 154 -12.01 13.01 -3.17
N PRO A 155 -10.69 12.76 -3.35
CA PRO A 155 -9.79 13.76 -3.95
C PRO A 155 -10.19 14.14 -5.38
N LEU A 156 -10.66 13.19 -6.19
CA LEU A 156 -11.13 13.45 -7.55
C LEU A 156 -12.40 14.30 -7.57
N LEU A 157 -13.33 14.01 -6.66
CA LEU A 157 -14.56 14.78 -6.53
C LEU A 157 -14.27 16.21 -6.08
N ALA A 158 -13.42 16.38 -5.07
CA ALA A 158 -13.03 17.72 -4.59
C ALA A 158 -12.36 18.55 -5.71
N TYR A 159 -11.51 17.93 -6.53
CA TYR A 159 -10.90 18.59 -7.69
C TYR A 159 -11.95 19.02 -8.73
N LEU A 160 -12.87 18.12 -9.09
CA LEU A 160 -13.96 18.44 -10.03
C LEU A 160 -14.88 19.55 -9.52
N ASP A 161 -15.16 19.56 -8.22
CA ASP A 161 -16.02 20.58 -7.61
C ASP A 161 -15.38 21.97 -7.70
N ILE A 162 -14.05 22.08 -7.58
CA ILE A 162 -13.33 23.33 -7.84
C ILE A 162 -13.51 23.75 -9.30
N GLU A 163 -13.26 22.84 -10.26
CA GLU A 163 -13.41 23.15 -11.69
C GLU A 163 -14.84 23.53 -12.07
N SER A 164 -15.83 23.02 -11.34
CA SER A 164 -17.26 23.25 -11.59
C SER A 164 -17.83 24.46 -10.83
N GLY A 165 -17.01 25.18 -10.05
CA GLY A 165 -17.44 26.33 -9.25
C GLY A 165 -18.16 26.00 -7.94
N HIS A 166 -18.15 24.73 -7.50
CA HIS A 166 -18.71 24.26 -6.22
C HIS A 166 -17.68 24.31 -5.08
N GLU A 167 -17.02 25.47 -4.90
CA GLU A 167 -15.90 25.62 -3.96
C GLU A 167 -16.24 25.24 -2.51
N ALA A 168 -17.47 25.54 -2.07
CA ALA A 168 -17.93 25.19 -0.72
C ALA A 168 -17.91 23.67 -0.47
N THR A 169 -18.34 22.88 -1.46
CA THR A 169 -18.33 21.41 -1.37
C THR A 169 -16.90 20.88 -1.40
N ALA A 170 -16.05 21.42 -2.29
CA ALA A 170 -14.64 21.03 -2.36
C ALA A 170 -13.89 21.30 -1.05
N LEU A 171 -14.14 22.45 -0.41
CA LEU A 171 -13.59 22.80 0.89
C LEU A 171 -14.06 21.83 1.98
N ALA A 172 -15.35 21.50 2.02
CA ALA A 172 -15.89 20.54 2.97
C ALA A 172 -15.24 19.16 2.83
N LEU A 173 -15.13 18.64 1.61
CA LEU A 173 -14.47 17.36 1.33
C LEU A 173 -12.99 17.39 1.73
N SER A 174 -12.28 18.48 1.44
CA SER A 174 -10.87 18.66 1.80
C SER A 174 -10.68 18.69 3.32
N LEU A 175 -11.56 19.37 4.05
CA LEU A 175 -11.53 19.41 5.52
C LEU A 175 -11.81 18.03 6.13
N VAL A 176 -12.74 17.26 5.56
CA VAL A 176 -13.00 15.88 6.00
C VAL A 176 -11.77 15.02 5.80
N LEU A 177 -11.15 15.05 4.61
CA LEU A 177 -9.92 14.29 4.34
C LEU A 177 -8.77 14.69 5.27
N LEU A 178 -8.59 15.98 5.52
CA LEU A 178 -7.57 16.51 6.43
C LEU A 178 -7.82 16.03 7.87
N THR A 179 -9.06 16.15 8.34
CA THR A 179 -9.45 15.74 9.70
C THR A 179 -9.22 14.25 9.90
N VAL A 180 -9.68 13.42 8.96
CA VAL A 180 -9.51 11.97 9.02
C VAL A 180 -8.03 11.59 8.99
N SER A 181 -7.23 12.22 8.11
CA SER A 181 -5.79 11.98 8.04
C SER A 181 -5.09 12.34 9.35
N LEU A 182 -5.45 13.48 9.95
CA LEU A 182 -4.90 13.92 11.23
C LEU A 182 -5.25 12.95 12.37
N LEU A 183 -6.51 12.52 12.45
CA LEU A 183 -6.95 11.56 13.47
C LEU A 183 -6.18 10.25 13.37
N VAL A 184 -5.95 9.74 12.16
CA VAL A 184 -5.14 8.54 11.96
C VAL A 184 -3.69 8.75 12.40
N LEU A 185 -3.08 9.88 12.05
CA LEU A 185 -1.70 10.18 12.47
C LEU A 185 -1.58 10.35 13.99
N VAL A 186 -2.53 11.00 14.64
CA VAL A 186 -2.55 11.17 16.11
C VAL A 186 -2.76 9.84 16.81
N ALA A 187 -3.72 9.03 16.38
CA ALA A 187 -3.96 7.70 16.96
C ALA A 187 -2.75 6.76 16.83
N LEU A 188 -1.93 6.94 15.79
CA LEU A 188 -0.66 6.24 15.66
C LEU A 188 0.41 6.78 16.60
N ARG A 189 0.51 8.11 16.77
CA ARG A 189 1.50 8.75 17.63
C ARG A 189 1.39 8.30 19.09
N ASP A 190 0.18 8.17 19.62
CA ASP A 190 -0.02 7.76 21.02
C ASP A 190 0.45 6.33 21.29
N ARG A 191 0.47 5.48 20.25
CA ARG A 191 1.04 4.12 20.32
C ARG A 191 2.57 4.09 20.22
N TRP A 192 3.21 5.18 19.80
CA TRP A 192 4.67 5.32 19.75
C TRP A 192 5.25 5.91 21.03
N LEU A 193 4.45 6.69 21.78
CA LEU A 193 4.86 7.35 23.04
C LEU A 193 4.30 6.65 24.30
N GLY A 194 3.43 5.64 24.14
CA GLY A 194 2.96 4.80 25.24
C GLY A 194 3.90 3.62 25.52
N ASN A 195 4.42 3.59 26.76
CA ASN A 195 5.42 2.69 27.35
C ASN A 195 6.89 2.99 27.00
N SER A 196 7.38 4.12 27.51
CA SER A 196 8.70 4.14 28.17
C SER A 196 8.60 3.51 29.56
#